data_AF-A0A9P7KN02-F1
#
_entry.id   AF-A0A9P7KN02-F1
#
_cell.length_a   1.000
_cell.length_b   1.000
_cell.length_c   1.000
_cell.angle_alpha   90.00
_cell.angle_beta   90.00
_cell.angle_gamma   90.00
#
_symmetry.space_group_name_H-M   'P 1'
#
loop_
_entity.id
_entity.type
_entity.pdbx_description
1 polymer ?
#
loop_
_entity_poly.entity_id
_entity_poly.type
_entity_poly.pdbx_seq_one_letter_code
_entity_poly.pdbx_strand_id
1 'polypeptide(L)'
;MSEAKPKVLLFDIGGVCVVSPFQAILDYELSLGIPPGWVNYSISRTAPNGFWHRLEKGEIPMDESFFQGFGQDLHDKTKWETFYQREQSKDPNLAEEIPPVPSIDAEWLFNQMMTVSNSPDPWMFPALKKLKENGQFILAALSNTVIFPPGHKLHLDHFFDEPVRQIFDVFVSSAHVGIRKPDPAMYQLALTRVDEFAKSNAHSARGKGLNWESGVKPEEVVFLDDIGENLKAARKQGLRTIKVNLGRAFEAVDELEQVAGLKLAGDHPRIPVEPKVHKVKAKM
;
A
#
# COMPACT_ATOMS: atom_id res chain seq x y z
N MET A 1 5.49 -9.38 -29.90
CA MET A 1 4.08 -8.97 -30.10
C MET A 1 3.79 -7.93 -29.02
N SER A 2 3.25 -6.75 -29.35
CA SER A 2 2.84 -5.79 -28.31
C SER A 2 1.74 -6.44 -27.47
N GLU A 3 1.87 -6.44 -26.14
CA GLU A 3 0.81 -6.93 -25.26
C GLU A 3 -0.49 -6.16 -25.51
N ALA A 4 -1.63 -6.85 -25.39
CA ALA A 4 -2.93 -6.21 -25.55
C ALA A 4 -3.14 -5.12 -24.49
N LYS A 5 -3.84 -4.05 -24.89
CA LYS A 5 -4.23 -2.97 -23.97
C LYS A 5 -5.13 -3.55 -22.86
N PRO A 6 -4.86 -3.25 -21.57
CA PRO A 6 -5.67 -3.79 -20.48
C PRO A 6 -7.07 -3.19 -20.47
N LYS A 7 -8.03 -3.91 -19.89
CA LYS A 7 -9.37 -3.38 -19.57
C LYS A 7 -9.42 -2.72 -18.20
N VAL A 8 -8.57 -3.17 -17.28
CA VAL A 8 -8.56 -2.75 -15.88
C VAL A 8 -7.16 -2.29 -15.46
N LEU A 9 -7.12 -1.15 -14.78
CA LEU A 9 -5.96 -0.70 -14.03
C LEU A 9 -6.31 -0.80 -12.54
N LEU A 10 -5.64 -1.72 -11.85
CA LEU A 10 -5.86 -2.02 -10.43
C LEU A 10 -4.73 -1.40 -9.62
N PHE A 11 -5.05 -0.64 -8.57
CA PHE A 11 -4.06 0.11 -7.79
C PHE A 11 -4.09 -0.31 -6.32
N ASP A 12 -2.92 -0.47 -5.70
CA ASP A 12 -2.84 -0.22 -4.26
C ASP A 12 -3.02 1.29 -3.98
N ILE A 13 -3.34 1.62 -2.73
CA ILE A 13 -3.50 2.98 -2.27
C ILE A 13 -2.22 3.47 -1.59
N GLY A 14 -1.85 2.87 -0.45
CA GLY A 14 -0.66 3.25 0.32
C GLY A 14 0.62 3.04 -0.50
N GLY A 15 1.49 4.06 -0.55
CA GLY A 15 2.75 3.99 -1.31
C GLY A 15 2.60 4.03 -2.83
N VAL A 16 1.36 4.11 -3.35
CA VAL A 16 1.04 4.17 -4.78
C VAL A 16 0.24 5.42 -5.10
N CYS A 17 -1.00 5.51 -4.63
CA CYS A 17 -1.89 6.67 -4.85
C CYS A 17 -1.66 7.77 -3.82
N VAL A 18 -1.22 7.39 -2.63
CA VAL A 18 -0.84 8.26 -1.52
C VAL A 18 0.58 7.92 -1.08
N VAL A 19 1.24 8.87 -0.44
CA VAL A 19 2.64 8.73 0.00
C VAL A 19 2.76 7.59 1.02
N SER A 20 3.82 6.79 0.89
CA SER A 20 4.14 5.72 1.85
C SER A 20 4.56 6.30 3.21
N PRO A 21 4.20 5.67 4.35
CA PRO A 21 4.64 6.10 5.67
C PRO A 21 6.12 5.78 5.95
N PHE A 22 6.85 5.19 5.00
CA PHE A 22 8.23 4.72 5.18
C PHE A 22 9.17 5.77 5.80
N GLN A 23 9.13 7.01 5.34
CA GLN A 23 9.99 8.07 5.91
C GLN A 23 9.63 8.38 7.37
N ALA A 24 8.35 8.39 7.73
CA ALA A 24 7.93 8.64 9.11
C ALA A 24 8.38 7.51 10.07
N ILE A 25 8.31 6.26 9.60
CA ILE A 25 8.84 5.10 10.33
C ILE A 25 10.35 5.26 10.50
N LEU A 26 11.08 5.57 9.42
CA LEU A 26 12.53 5.75 9.45
C LEU A 26 12.95 6.87 10.41
N ASP A 27 12.31 8.04 10.32
CA ASP A 27 12.61 9.18 11.20
C ASP A 27 12.39 8.81 12.67
N TYR A 28 11.32 8.07 12.95
CA TYR A 28 11.02 7.64 14.31
C TYR A 28 12.04 6.61 14.83
N GLU A 29 12.38 5.59 14.02
CA GLU A 29 13.41 4.61 14.36
C GLU A 29 14.74 5.29 14.67
N LEU A 30 15.19 6.20 13.78
CA LEU A 30 16.43 6.95 13.97
C LEU A 30 16.40 7.85 15.21
N SER A 31 15.25 8.45 15.52
CA SER A 31 15.10 9.29 16.72
C SER A 31 15.29 8.51 18.03
N LEU A 32 15.04 7.20 18.00
CA LEU A 32 15.19 6.28 19.12
C LEU A 32 16.52 5.50 19.09
N GLY A 33 17.39 5.77 18.11
CA GLY A 33 18.64 5.02 17.91
C GLY A 33 18.43 3.57 17.44
N ILE A 34 17.27 3.26 16.87
CA ILE A 34 16.93 1.94 16.35
C ILE A 34 17.55 1.80 14.96
N PRO A 35 18.24 0.69 14.63
CA PRO A 35 18.67 0.41 13.26
C PRO A 35 17.45 0.39 12.32
N PRO A 36 17.50 1.04 11.14
CA PRO A 36 16.36 1.14 10.25
C PRO A 36 15.71 -0.20 9.89
N GLY A 37 14.38 -0.24 9.89
CA GLY A 37 13.56 -1.36 9.44
C GLY A 37 13.04 -2.28 10.53
N TRP A 38 13.21 -1.95 11.81
CA TRP A 38 12.67 -2.71 12.93
C TRP A 38 11.15 -2.82 12.89
N VAL A 39 10.43 -1.70 12.70
CA VAL A 39 8.96 -1.67 12.70
C VAL A 39 8.40 -2.57 11.60
N ASN A 40 8.93 -2.42 10.38
CA ASN A 40 8.54 -3.24 9.24
C ASN A 40 8.90 -4.73 9.45
N TYR A 41 10.07 -4.99 10.05
CA TYR A 41 10.47 -6.35 10.39
C TYR A 41 9.51 -6.98 11.40
N SER A 42 9.20 -6.29 12.51
CA SER A 42 8.28 -6.79 13.53
C SER A 42 6.90 -7.09 12.94
N ILE A 43 6.31 -6.14 12.20
CA ILE A 43 5.03 -6.36 11.50
C ILE A 43 5.12 -7.60 10.61
N SER A 44 6.12 -7.72 9.75
CA SER A 44 6.24 -8.88 8.85
C SER A 44 6.38 -10.21 9.58
N ARG A 45 7.00 -10.23 10.76
CA ARG A 45 7.25 -11.45 11.56
C ARG A 45 6.10 -11.85 12.46
N THR A 46 5.09 -10.99 12.61
CA THR A 46 3.84 -11.34 13.30
C THR A 46 2.75 -11.80 12.34
N ALA A 47 3.00 -11.76 11.03
CA ALA A 47 2.10 -12.33 10.04
C ALA A 47 1.82 -13.83 10.28
N PRO A 48 0.60 -14.33 10.02
CA PRO A 48 -0.58 -13.59 9.55
C PRO A 48 -1.47 -13.06 10.69
N ASN A 49 -1.08 -13.24 11.96
CA ASN A 49 -1.96 -13.10 13.12
C ASN A 49 -1.61 -11.94 14.06
N GLY A 50 -0.59 -11.15 13.74
CA GLY A 50 -0.23 -9.94 14.50
C GLY A 50 -1.38 -8.94 14.55
N PHE A 51 -1.35 -8.05 15.54
CA PHE A 51 -2.43 -7.07 15.75
C PHE A 51 -2.62 -6.16 14.52
N TRP A 52 -1.53 -5.78 13.85
CA TRP A 52 -1.60 -5.05 12.57
C TRP A 52 -2.41 -5.81 11.51
N HIS A 53 -2.16 -7.12 11.37
CA HIS A 53 -2.80 -7.96 10.36
C HIS A 53 -4.29 -8.18 10.65
N ARG A 54 -4.62 -8.39 11.93
CA ARG A 54 -5.99 -8.54 12.39
C ARG A 54 -6.79 -7.24 12.20
N LEU A 55 -6.17 -6.09 12.49
CA LEU A 55 -6.76 -4.79 12.23
C LEU A 55 -7.00 -4.57 10.72
N GLU A 56 -6.00 -4.88 9.88
CA GLU A 56 -6.15 -4.76 8.42
C GLU A 56 -7.22 -5.69 7.84
N LYS A 57 -7.53 -6.80 8.50
CA LYS A 57 -8.63 -7.71 8.13
C LYS A 57 -9.97 -7.30 8.75
N GLY A 58 -10.03 -6.25 9.57
CA GLY A 58 -11.25 -5.85 10.28
C GLY A 58 -11.70 -6.87 11.34
N GLU A 59 -10.79 -7.76 11.78
CA GLU A 59 -11.08 -8.78 12.79
C GLU A 59 -11.12 -8.21 14.21
N ILE A 60 -10.50 -7.05 14.42
CA ILE A 60 -10.49 -6.31 15.67
C ILE A 60 -10.74 -4.81 15.40
N PRO A 61 -11.41 -4.09 16.32
CA PRO A 61 -11.54 -2.64 16.22
C PRO A 61 -10.22 -1.94 16.50
N MET A 62 -10.10 -0.69 16.05
CA MET A 62 -9.02 0.21 16.46
C MET A 62 -9.39 0.85 17.80
N ASP A 63 -8.97 0.22 18.89
CA ASP A 63 -9.20 0.66 20.26
C ASP A 63 -7.93 0.49 21.12
N GLU A 64 -8.05 0.71 22.43
CA GLU A 64 -6.95 0.54 23.38
C GLU A 64 -6.35 -0.88 23.32
N SER A 65 -7.18 -1.92 23.12
CA SER A 65 -6.71 -3.30 23.04
C SER A 65 -5.86 -3.53 21.80
N PHE A 66 -6.21 -2.90 20.67
CA PHE A 66 -5.36 -2.90 19.48
C PHE A 66 -4.00 -2.26 19.76
N PHE A 67 -3.95 -1.06 20.36
CA PHE A 67 -2.69 -0.37 20.60
C PHE A 67 -1.79 -1.10 21.62
N GLN A 68 -2.39 -1.68 22.66
CA GLN A 68 -1.66 -2.54 23.60
C GLN A 68 -1.06 -3.77 22.89
N GLY A 69 -1.85 -4.46 22.06
CA GLY A 69 -1.39 -5.64 21.33
C GLY A 69 -0.37 -5.34 20.25
N PHE A 70 -0.55 -4.25 19.50
CA PHE A 70 0.45 -3.78 18.53
C PHE A 70 1.74 -3.36 19.23
N GLY A 71 1.62 -2.72 20.40
CA GLY A 71 2.75 -2.49 21.29
C GLY A 71 3.47 -3.78 21.67
N GLN A 72 2.76 -4.83 22.10
CA GLN A 72 3.37 -6.12 22.42
C GLN A 72 4.12 -6.73 21.23
N ASP A 73 3.55 -6.66 20.02
CA ASP A 73 4.20 -7.11 18.78
C ASP A 73 5.53 -6.35 18.54
N LEU A 74 5.54 -5.03 18.74
CA LEU A 74 6.71 -4.16 18.57
C LEU A 74 7.76 -4.27 19.69
N HIS A 75 7.41 -4.90 20.82
CA HIS A 75 8.31 -5.09 21.96
C HIS A 75 8.70 -6.56 22.20
N ASP A 76 8.51 -7.44 21.21
CA ASP A 76 8.94 -8.83 21.30
C ASP A 76 10.48 -8.94 21.32
N LYS A 77 11.02 -9.39 22.46
CA LYS A 77 12.45 -9.53 22.70
C LYS A 77 13.14 -10.49 21.72
N THR A 78 12.54 -11.63 21.43
CA THR A 78 13.13 -12.64 20.55
C THR A 78 13.24 -12.10 19.11
N LYS A 79 12.20 -11.40 18.65
CA LYS A 79 12.23 -10.75 17.33
C LYS A 79 13.26 -9.64 17.28
N TRP A 80 13.40 -8.85 18.35
CA TRP A 80 14.38 -7.77 18.45
C TRP A 80 15.81 -8.31 18.36
N GLU A 81 16.14 -9.32 19.16
CA GLU A 81 17.46 -9.96 19.13
C GLU A 81 17.79 -10.51 17.74
N THR A 82 16.82 -11.20 17.11
CA THR A 82 16.98 -11.74 15.75
C THR A 82 17.19 -10.62 14.71
N PHE A 83 16.43 -9.53 14.80
CA PHE A 83 16.57 -8.38 13.92
C PHE A 83 17.94 -7.72 14.08
N TYR A 84 18.33 -7.44 15.32
CA TYR A 84 19.55 -6.71 15.63
C TYR A 84 20.79 -7.51 15.20
N GLN A 85 20.84 -8.82 15.47
CA GLN A 85 21.90 -9.71 14.98
C GLN A 85 22.01 -9.70 13.45
N ARG A 86 20.86 -9.70 12.76
CA ARG A 86 20.83 -9.61 11.29
C ARG A 86 21.41 -8.27 10.82
N GLU A 87 21.09 -7.16 11.46
CA GLU A 87 21.65 -5.86 11.08
C GLU A 87 23.13 -5.71 11.47
N GLN A 88 23.57 -6.24 12.62
CA GLN A 88 25.00 -6.33 13.01
C GLN A 88 25.83 -7.06 11.95
N SER A 89 25.29 -8.12 11.33
CA SER A 89 25.99 -8.85 10.27
C SER A 89 26.23 -8.02 9.00
N LYS A 90 25.55 -6.88 8.85
CA LYS A 90 25.63 -5.98 7.70
C LYS A 90 26.34 -4.66 8.03
N ASP A 91 26.20 -4.17 9.26
CA ASP A 91 26.78 -2.91 9.72
C ASP A 91 27.69 -3.14 10.93
N PRO A 92 29.03 -3.15 10.74
CA PRO A 92 29.98 -3.35 11.83
C PRO A 92 30.04 -2.17 12.81
N ASN A 93 29.34 -1.06 12.57
CA ASN A 93 29.28 0.07 13.50
C ASN A 93 28.21 -0.10 14.59
N LEU A 94 27.34 -1.11 14.49
CA LEU A 94 26.38 -1.42 15.54
C LEU A 94 27.10 -2.01 16.75
N ALA A 95 26.63 -1.66 17.97
CA ALA A 95 27.22 -2.14 19.22
C ALA A 95 27.25 -3.67 19.26
N GLU A 96 28.33 -4.27 19.79
CA GLU A 96 28.50 -5.73 19.90
C GLU A 96 27.43 -6.37 20.80
N GLU A 97 27.16 -5.75 21.95
CA GLU A 97 26.08 -6.16 22.83
C GLU A 97 24.73 -5.69 22.28
N ILE A 98 23.74 -6.59 22.26
CA ILE A 98 22.39 -6.27 21.81
C ILE A 98 21.74 -5.34 22.84
N PRO A 99 21.33 -4.13 22.46
CA PRO A 99 20.67 -3.20 23.38
C PRO A 99 19.28 -3.74 23.79
N PRO A 100 18.70 -3.23 24.89
CA PRO A 100 17.33 -3.58 25.25
C PRO A 100 16.35 -3.24 24.12
N VAL A 101 15.21 -3.93 24.13
CA VAL A 101 14.12 -3.65 23.18
C VAL A 101 13.73 -2.16 23.29
N PRO A 102 13.66 -1.43 22.18
CA PRO A 102 13.36 0.00 22.21
C PRO A 102 11.95 0.25 22.73
N SER A 103 11.78 1.33 23.50
CA SER A 103 10.46 1.78 23.94
C SER A 103 9.78 2.54 22.82
N ILE A 104 8.78 1.91 22.20
CA ILE A 104 8.01 2.45 21.08
C ILE A 104 6.61 2.84 21.58
N ASP A 105 6.26 4.11 21.43
CA ASP A 105 4.87 4.55 21.47
C ASP A 105 4.11 4.04 20.23
N ALA A 106 3.36 2.96 20.39
CA ALA A 106 2.65 2.26 19.31
C ALA A 106 1.47 3.08 18.77
N GLU A 107 0.76 3.80 19.63
CA GLU A 107 -0.38 4.63 19.23
C GLU A 107 0.08 5.87 18.46
N TRP A 108 1.09 6.57 18.97
CA TRP A 108 1.68 7.70 18.26
C TRP A 108 2.23 7.27 16.89
N LEU A 109 3.01 6.18 16.84
CA LEU A 109 3.60 5.68 15.60
C LEU A 109 2.51 5.34 14.58
N PHE A 110 1.48 4.59 15.00
CA PHE A 110 0.35 4.24 14.15
C PHE A 110 -0.31 5.50 13.56
N ASN A 111 -0.64 6.48 14.41
CA ASN A 111 -1.29 7.71 13.99
C ASN A 111 -0.43 8.55 13.03
N GLN A 112 0.88 8.59 13.24
CA GLN A 112 1.81 9.23 12.30
C GLN A 112 1.84 8.52 10.95
N MET A 113 1.93 7.18 10.94
CA MET A 113 1.90 6.38 9.72
C MET A 113 0.63 6.64 8.92
N MET A 114 -0.54 6.59 9.57
CA MET A 114 -1.83 6.84 8.90
C MET A 114 -1.97 8.29 8.41
N THR A 115 -1.48 9.27 9.16
CA THR A 115 -1.55 10.70 8.77
C THR A 115 -0.73 10.96 7.51
N VAL A 116 0.50 10.45 7.43
CA VAL A 116 1.35 10.60 6.23
C VAL A 116 0.73 9.88 5.04
N SER A 117 0.16 8.71 5.28
CA SER A 117 -0.50 7.87 4.26
C SER A 117 -1.86 8.40 3.80
N ASN A 118 -2.17 9.67 4.08
CA ASN A 118 -3.35 10.38 3.59
C ASN A 118 -2.99 11.48 2.55
N SER A 119 -1.70 11.71 2.31
CA SER A 119 -1.23 12.73 1.36
C SER A 119 -1.16 12.13 -0.06
N PRO A 120 -1.81 12.73 -1.07
CA PRO A 120 -1.74 12.23 -2.45
C PRO A 120 -0.30 12.16 -2.99
N ASP A 121 0.02 11.09 -3.72
CA ASP A 121 1.32 10.99 -4.41
C ASP A 121 1.38 12.00 -5.56
N PRO A 122 2.47 12.79 -5.69
CA PRO A 122 2.55 13.86 -6.67
C PRO A 122 2.61 13.39 -8.13
N TRP A 123 2.89 12.12 -8.40
CA TRP A 123 2.95 11.56 -9.75
C TRP A 123 1.72 10.71 -10.07
N MET A 124 1.36 9.79 -9.18
CA MET A 124 0.29 8.84 -9.42
C MET A 124 -1.10 9.49 -9.32
N PHE A 125 -1.31 10.42 -8.37
CA PHE A 125 -2.63 11.04 -8.20
C PHE A 125 -3.05 11.91 -9.41
N PRO A 126 -2.17 12.75 -10.00
CA PRO A 126 -2.48 13.41 -11.27
C PRO A 126 -2.72 12.44 -12.43
N ALA A 127 -1.95 11.35 -12.50
CA ALA A 127 -2.14 10.32 -13.53
C ALA A 127 -3.52 9.65 -13.40
N LEU A 128 -3.94 9.31 -12.18
CA LEU A 128 -5.27 8.75 -11.89
C LEU A 128 -6.41 9.66 -12.33
N LYS A 129 -6.30 10.98 -12.10
CA LYS A 129 -7.30 11.94 -12.58
C LYS A 129 -7.42 11.94 -14.10
N LYS A 130 -6.29 11.98 -14.82
CA LYS A 130 -6.27 11.89 -16.29
C LYS A 130 -6.86 10.58 -16.81
N LEU A 131 -6.57 9.46 -16.14
CA LEU A 131 -7.15 8.16 -16.48
C LEU A 131 -8.67 8.15 -16.30
N LYS A 132 -9.18 8.74 -15.21
CA LYS A 132 -10.62 8.85 -14.94
C LYS A 132 -11.32 9.71 -15.97
N GLU A 133 -10.76 10.87 -16.29
CA GLU A 133 -11.28 11.80 -17.31
C GLU A 133 -11.31 11.15 -18.70
N ASN A 134 -10.30 10.35 -19.04
CA ASN A 134 -10.20 9.68 -20.33
C ASN A 134 -11.20 8.52 -20.47
N GLY A 135 -11.50 7.79 -19.38
CA GLY A 135 -12.56 6.79 -19.35
C GLY A 135 -12.28 5.47 -20.10
N GLN A 136 -11.05 5.21 -20.57
CA GLN A 136 -10.72 4.01 -21.35
C GLN A 136 -10.49 2.72 -20.54
N PHE A 137 -10.44 2.78 -19.20
CA PHE A 137 -10.12 1.63 -18.34
C PHE A 137 -11.02 1.62 -17.14
N ILE A 138 -11.47 0.45 -16.68
CA ILE A 138 -12.03 0.31 -15.33
C ILE A 138 -10.92 0.65 -14.35
N LEU A 139 -11.13 1.67 -13.53
CA LEU A 139 -10.19 2.01 -12.46
C LEU A 139 -10.61 1.28 -11.20
N ALA A 140 -9.75 0.40 -10.70
CA ALA A 140 -10.04 -0.39 -9.52
C ALA A 140 -8.96 -0.19 -8.44
N ALA A 141 -9.33 -0.35 -7.18
CA ALA A 141 -8.41 -0.33 -6.05
C ALA A 141 -8.44 -1.64 -5.26
N LEU A 142 -7.27 -2.11 -4.83
CA LEU A 142 -7.07 -3.28 -3.99
C LEU A 142 -6.07 -2.96 -2.87
N SER A 143 -6.58 -2.70 -1.66
CA SER A 143 -5.74 -2.15 -0.60
C SER A 143 -5.93 -2.83 0.75
N ASN A 144 -4.80 -3.01 1.44
CA ASN A 144 -4.80 -3.34 2.85
C ASN A 144 -5.10 -2.04 3.62
N THR A 145 -6.21 -2.01 4.34
CA THR A 145 -6.82 -0.81 4.91
C THR A 145 -7.26 -1.06 6.33
N VAL A 146 -7.61 0.00 7.07
CA VAL A 146 -8.14 -0.08 8.43
C VAL A 146 -9.48 0.68 8.51
N ILE A 147 -10.29 0.37 9.52
CA ILE A 147 -11.53 1.10 9.83
C ILE A 147 -11.26 2.03 11.00
N PHE A 148 -11.38 3.34 10.77
CA PHE A 148 -11.23 4.35 11.81
C PHE A 148 -12.53 4.51 12.62
N PRO A 149 -12.49 4.48 13.96
CA PRO A 149 -13.68 4.60 14.80
C PRO A 149 -14.19 6.05 14.82
N PRO A 150 -15.48 6.29 15.12
CA PRO A 150 -16.01 7.62 15.33
C PRO A 150 -15.18 8.41 16.35
N GLY A 151 -14.90 9.68 16.04
CA GLY A 151 -14.04 10.55 16.86
C GLY A 151 -12.55 10.49 16.52
N HIS A 152 -12.09 9.50 15.74
CA HIS A 152 -10.73 9.50 15.21
C HIS A 152 -10.55 10.59 14.14
N LYS A 153 -9.38 11.24 14.08
CA LYS A 153 -9.10 12.36 13.15
C LYS A 153 -9.31 12.01 11.67
N LEU A 154 -9.08 10.75 11.31
CA LEU A 154 -9.22 10.21 9.95
C LEU A 154 -10.55 9.46 9.72
N HIS A 155 -11.48 9.54 10.68
CA HIS A 155 -12.81 8.97 10.52
C HIS A 155 -13.61 9.73 9.45
N LEU A 156 -14.38 8.98 8.67
CA LEU A 156 -15.37 9.49 7.74
C LEU A 156 -16.67 8.73 7.97
N ASP A 157 -17.81 9.43 7.99
CA ASP A 157 -19.14 8.82 8.17
C ASP A 157 -19.42 7.77 7.08
N HIS A 158 -18.93 8.04 5.86
CA HIS A 158 -18.92 7.09 4.77
C HIS A 158 -17.49 6.87 4.28
N PHE A 159 -17.00 5.64 4.43
CA PHE A 159 -15.62 5.28 4.06
C PHE A 159 -15.29 5.65 2.61
N PHE A 160 -16.26 5.60 1.69
CA PHE A 160 -16.05 5.90 0.27
C PHE A 160 -16.11 7.39 -0.11
N ASP A 161 -16.33 8.29 0.85
CA ASP A 161 -16.38 9.73 0.59
C ASP A 161 -14.99 10.39 0.46
N GLU A 162 -13.92 9.64 0.72
CA GLU A 162 -12.55 10.13 0.56
C GLU A 162 -12.25 10.43 -0.93
N PRO A 163 -11.67 11.61 -1.26
CA PRO A 163 -11.47 12.04 -2.65
C PRO A 163 -10.70 11.06 -3.55
N VAL A 164 -9.66 10.38 -3.05
CA VAL A 164 -8.92 9.38 -3.82
C VAL A 164 -9.82 8.16 -4.10
N ARG A 165 -10.58 7.69 -3.12
CA ARG A 165 -11.51 6.55 -3.26
C ARG A 165 -12.59 6.79 -4.32
N GLN A 166 -13.10 8.02 -4.43
CA GLN A 166 -14.14 8.39 -5.40
C GLN A 166 -13.68 8.29 -6.88
N ILE A 167 -12.38 8.22 -7.14
CA ILE A 167 -11.85 8.05 -8.50
C ILE A 167 -12.18 6.64 -9.04
N PHE A 168 -12.20 5.64 -8.17
CA PHE A 168 -12.28 4.24 -8.57
C PHE A 168 -13.72 3.82 -8.90
N ASP A 169 -13.87 3.05 -9.96
CA ASP A 169 -15.12 2.39 -10.33
C ASP A 169 -15.39 1.18 -9.40
N VAL A 170 -14.32 0.53 -8.91
CA VAL A 170 -14.36 -0.61 -7.98
C VAL A 170 -13.33 -0.41 -6.87
N PHE A 171 -13.72 -0.61 -5.61
CA PHE A 171 -12.79 -0.51 -4.49
C PHE A 171 -12.92 -1.72 -3.56
N VAL A 172 -11.83 -2.45 -3.35
CA VAL A 172 -11.76 -3.60 -2.44
C VAL A 172 -10.88 -3.26 -1.25
N SER A 173 -11.50 -3.12 -0.09
CA SER A 173 -10.85 -2.84 1.20
C SER A 173 -10.71 -4.12 2.01
N SER A 174 -9.49 -4.45 2.43
CA SER A 174 -9.22 -5.64 3.25
C SER A 174 -10.05 -5.69 4.54
N ALA A 175 -10.19 -4.57 5.24
CA ALA A 175 -10.88 -4.52 6.52
C ALA A 175 -12.39 -4.72 6.39
N HIS A 176 -12.97 -4.44 5.22
CA HIS A 176 -14.39 -4.64 4.97
C HIS A 176 -14.70 -6.04 4.42
N VAL A 177 -13.72 -6.70 3.80
CA VAL A 177 -13.90 -8.03 3.18
C VAL A 177 -13.30 -9.17 4.01
N GLY A 178 -12.51 -8.88 5.04
CA GLY A 178 -11.93 -9.90 5.92
C GLY A 178 -10.68 -10.61 5.37
N ILE A 179 -10.13 -10.14 4.26
CA ILE A 179 -9.02 -10.79 3.53
C ILE A 179 -8.00 -9.72 3.17
N ARG A 180 -6.70 -10.00 3.35
CA ARG A 180 -5.61 -9.05 3.02
C ARG A 180 -4.67 -9.59 1.96
N LYS A 181 -4.05 -8.71 1.19
CA LYS A 181 -2.88 -9.07 0.39
C LYS A 181 -1.76 -9.57 1.33
N PRO A 182 -0.98 -10.60 0.97
CA PRO A 182 -0.91 -11.26 -0.34
C PRO A 182 -1.76 -12.55 -0.47
N ASP A 183 -2.83 -12.73 0.31
CA ASP A 183 -3.69 -13.90 0.20
C ASP A 183 -4.28 -14.02 -1.23
N PRO A 184 -4.14 -15.19 -1.91
CA PRO A 184 -4.74 -15.41 -3.23
C PRO A 184 -6.22 -15.06 -3.34
N ALA A 185 -6.99 -15.30 -2.28
CA ALA A 185 -8.43 -15.02 -2.25
C ALA A 185 -8.73 -13.51 -2.41
N MET A 186 -7.81 -12.63 -1.98
CA MET A 186 -7.97 -11.18 -2.11
C MET A 186 -7.96 -10.75 -3.59
N TYR A 187 -7.07 -11.33 -4.39
CA TYR A 187 -6.97 -11.05 -5.82
C TYR A 187 -8.13 -11.68 -6.60
N GLN A 188 -8.54 -12.90 -6.22
CA GLN A 188 -9.71 -13.56 -6.81
C GLN A 188 -10.98 -12.77 -6.57
N LEU A 189 -11.17 -12.24 -5.35
CA LEU A 189 -12.26 -11.34 -5.03
C LEU A 189 -12.19 -10.08 -5.90
N ALA A 190 -11.01 -9.46 -6.05
CA ALA A 190 -10.84 -8.28 -6.89
C ALA A 190 -11.26 -8.55 -8.35
N LEU A 191 -10.82 -9.68 -8.92
CA LEU A 191 -11.18 -10.12 -10.27
C LEU A 191 -12.69 -10.31 -10.42
N THR A 192 -13.35 -10.95 -9.45
CA THR A 192 -14.81 -11.09 -9.43
C THR A 192 -15.50 -9.73 -9.43
N ARG A 193 -15.07 -8.79 -8.56
CA ARG A 193 -15.70 -7.47 -8.45
C ARG A 193 -15.55 -6.63 -9.71
N VAL A 194 -14.40 -6.68 -10.39
CA VAL A 194 -14.21 -5.95 -11.66
C VAL A 194 -14.97 -6.59 -12.81
N ASP A 195 -15.09 -7.93 -12.84
CA ASP A 195 -15.90 -8.64 -13.83
C ASP A 195 -17.40 -8.37 -13.66
N GLU A 196 -17.90 -8.36 -12.41
CA GLU A 196 -19.26 -7.93 -12.07
C GLU A 196 -19.53 -6.50 -12.53
N PHE A 197 -18.62 -5.56 -12.20
CA PHE A 197 -18.74 -4.17 -12.64
C PHE A 197 -18.79 -4.05 -14.16
N ALA A 198 -17.89 -4.76 -14.87
CA ALA A 198 -17.86 -4.76 -16.33
C ALA A 198 -19.21 -5.23 -16.90
N LYS A 199 -19.69 -6.41 -16.47
CA LYS A 199 -20.94 -7.01 -16.97
C LYS A 199 -22.16 -6.15 -16.69
N SER A 200 -22.29 -5.60 -15.48
CA SER A 200 -23.40 -4.71 -15.12
C SER A 200 -23.42 -3.42 -15.94
N ASN A 201 -22.26 -2.95 -16.39
CA ASN A 201 -22.13 -1.71 -17.16
C ASN A 201 -21.91 -1.93 -18.67
N ALA A 202 -22.01 -3.18 -19.16
CA ALA A 202 -21.74 -3.53 -20.56
C ALA A 202 -22.65 -2.77 -21.56
N HIS A 203 -23.85 -2.39 -21.13
CA HIS A 203 -24.81 -1.63 -21.95
C HIS A 203 -24.40 -0.16 -22.18
N SER A 204 -23.53 0.39 -21.34
CA SER A 204 -23.07 1.78 -21.45
C SER A 204 -22.22 2.00 -22.71
N ALA A 205 -22.07 3.25 -23.16
CA ALA A 205 -21.21 3.58 -24.30
C ALA A 205 -19.75 3.14 -24.06
N ARG A 206 -19.24 3.34 -22.83
CA ARG A 206 -17.92 2.89 -22.39
C ARG A 206 -17.80 1.37 -22.37
N GLY A 207 -18.81 0.68 -21.85
CA GLY A 207 -18.86 -0.77 -21.77
C GLY A 207 -18.84 -1.45 -23.14
N LYS A 208 -19.64 -0.95 -24.09
CA LYS A 208 -19.63 -1.42 -25.48
C LYS A 208 -18.28 -1.19 -26.16
N GLY A 209 -17.69 0.01 -25.96
CA GLY A 209 -16.39 0.36 -26.55
C GLY A 209 -15.23 -0.49 -26.05
N LEU A 210 -15.35 -1.09 -24.87
CA LEU A 210 -14.33 -1.92 -24.23
C LEU A 210 -14.69 -3.42 -24.17
N ASN A 211 -15.77 -3.83 -24.84
CA ASN A 211 -16.27 -5.21 -24.86
C ASN A 211 -16.44 -5.81 -23.45
N TRP A 212 -17.10 -5.06 -22.56
CA TRP A 212 -17.35 -5.49 -21.19
C TRP A 212 -18.38 -6.63 -21.12
N GLU A 213 -19.18 -6.88 -22.17
CA GLU A 213 -20.08 -8.05 -22.22
C GLU A 213 -19.31 -9.38 -22.15
N SER A 214 -18.06 -9.41 -22.61
CA SER A 214 -17.19 -10.58 -22.56
C SER A 214 -16.52 -10.78 -21.19
N GLY A 215 -16.79 -9.90 -20.22
CA GLY A 215 -16.16 -9.91 -18.90
C GLY A 215 -14.71 -9.45 -18.91
N VAL A 216 -14.03 -9.67 -17.78
CA VAL A 216 -12.62 -9.33 -17.56
C VAL A 216 -11.82 -10.59 -17.22
N LYS A 217 -10.74 -10.84 -17.98
CA LYS A 217 -9.79 -11.92 -17.67
C LYS A 217 -8.59 -11.42 -16.85
N PRO A 218 -7.91 -12.28 -16.06
CA PRO A 218 -6.76 -11.87 -15.26
C PRO A 218 -5.66 -11.16 -16.06
N GLU A 219 -5.34 -11.64 -17.26
CA GLU A 219 -4.32 -11.05 -18.13
C GLU A 219 -4.69 -9.66 -18.69
N GLU A 220 -5.97 -9.27 -18.59
CA GLU A 220 -6.47 -7.94 -18.98
C GLU A 220 -6.42 -6.93 -17.82
N VAL A 221 -5.88 -7.32 -16.66
CA VAL A 221 -5.71 -6.49 -15.47
C VAL A 221 -4.23 -6.21 -15.23
N VAL A 222 -3.90 -4.94 -15.06
CA VAL A 222 -2.56 -4.48 -14.65
C VAL A 222 -2.63 -3.97 -13.23
N PHE A 223 -1.89 -4.59 -12.31
CA PHE A 223 -1.86 -4.25 -10.89
C PHE A 223 -0.61 -3.45 -10.51
N LEU A 224 -0.80 -2.30 -9.87
CA LEU A 224 0.26 -1.43 -9.36
C LEU A 224 0.33 -1.53 -7.84
N ASP A 225 1.51 -1.86 -7.29
CA ASP A 225 1.72 -2.02 -5.85
C ASP A 225 3.18 -1.68 -5.50
N ASP A 226 3.41 -1.13 -4.31
CA ASP A 226 4.72 -0.77 -3.79
C ASP A 226 5.38 -1.90 -2.96
N ILE A 227 4.72 -3.05 -2.81
CA ILE A 227 5.21 -4.24 -2.09
C ILE A 227 5.42 -5.41 -3.05
N GLY A 228 6.64 -5.94 -3.10
CA GLY A 228 7.03 -6.97 -4.07
C GLY A 228 6.31 -8.31 -3.87
N GLU A 229 6.00 -8.68 -2.63
CA GLU A 229 5.28 -9.91 -2.31
C GLU A 229 3.84 -9.88 -2.81
N ASN A 230 3.16 -8.73 -2.70
CA ASN A 230 1.83 -8.52 -3.25
C ASN A 230 1.84 -8.73 -4.78
N LEU A 231 2.78 -8.09 -5.48
CA LEU A 231 2.92 -8.26 -6.93
C LEU A 231 3.22 -9.72 -7.32
N LYS A 232 4.06 -10.41 -6.54
CA LYS A 232 4.37 -11.83 -6.79
C LYS A 232 3.12 -12.70 -6.64
N ALA A 233 2.27 -12.43 -5.65
CA ALA A 233 1.01 -13.12 -5.49
C ALA A 233 0.02 -12.80 -6.63
N ALA A 234 -0.08 -11.52 -7.05
CA ALA A 234 -0.90 -11.09 -8.18
C ALA A 234 -0.50 -11.80 -9.49
N ARG A 235 0.80 -11.89 -9.81
CA ARG A 235 1.30 -12.62 -10.99
C ARG A 235 0.90 -14.09 -10.97
N LYS A 236 0.90 -14.74 -9.80
CA LYS A 236 0.44 -16.15 -9.67
C LYS A 236 -1.06 -16.31 -9.99
N GLN A 237 -1.84 -15.24 -9.89
CA GLN A 237 -3.25 -15.22 -10.28
C GLN A 237 -3.46 -14.79 -11.75
N GLY A 238 -2.38 -14.57 -12.51
CA GLY A 238 -2.45 -14.20 -13.93
C GLY A 238 -2.47 -12.71 -14.23
N LEU A 239 -2.37 -11.84 -13.21
CA LEU A 239 -2.36 -10.39 -13.41
C LEU A 239 -1.01 -9.93 -13.96
N ARG A 240 -1.05 -8.93 -14.84
CA ARG A 240 0.12 -8.12 -15.19
C ARG A 240 0.41 -7.17 -14.02
N THR A 241 1.66 -6.74 -13.86
CA THR A 241 2.05 -5.94 -12.69
C THR A 241 3.05 -4.85 -13.03
N ILE A 242 2.89 -3.69 -12.41
CA ILE A 242 3.88 -2.60 -12.40
C ILE A 242 4.34 -2.41 -10.96
N LYS A 243 5.66 -2.33 -10.77
CA LYS A 243 6.23 -2.06 -9.44
C LYS A 243 6.31 -0.56 -9.21
N VAL A 244 5.71 -0.09 -8.12
CA VAL A 244 5.93 1.28 -7.68
C VAL A 244 7.12 1.31 -6.74
N ASN A 245 8.22 1.91 -7.19
CA ASN A 245 9.41 2.12 -6.36
C ASN A 245 9.17 3.33 -5.46
N LEU A 246 9.34 3.15 -4.14
CA LEU A 246 9.18 4.23 -3.17
C LEU A 246 10.07 5.42 -3.53
N GLY A 247 9.47 6.61 -3.54
CA GLY A 247 10.13 7.86 -3.94
C GLY A 247 10.42 8.01 -5.43
N ARG A 248 10.07 7.02 -6.25
CA ARG A 248 10.25 7.02 -7.71
C ARG A 248 8.96 6.66 -8.45
N ALA A 249 7.82 7.08 -7.93
CA ALA A 249 6.50 6.81 -8.53
C ALA A 249 6.39 7.26 -10.00
N PHE A 250 7.18 8.25 -10.43
CA PHE A 250 7.27 8.66 -11.84
C PHE A 250 7.68 7.53 -12.79
N GLU A 251 8.50 6.58 -12.35
CA GLU A 251 8.89 5.43 -13.19
C GLU A 251 7.69 4.53 -13.46
N ALA A 252 6.87 4.29 -12.43
CA ALA A 252 5.64 3.52 -12.58
C ALA A 252 4.61 4.27 -13.43
N VAL A 253 4.57 5.61 -13.37
CA VAL A 253 3.73 6.42 -14.27
C VAL A 253 4.23 6.33 -15.71
N ASP A 254 5.54 6.41 -15.96
CA ASP A 254 6.12 6.26 -17.30
C ASP A 254 5.81 4.86 -17.89
N GLU A 255 5.87 3.79 -17.09
CA GLU A 255 5.43 2.44 -17.51
C GLU A 255 3.91 2.40 -17.77
N LEU A 256 3.12 3.02 -16.90
CA LEU A 256 1.67 3.12 -17.05
C LEU A 256 1.25 3.88 -18.32
N GLU A 257 1.99 4.93 -18.72
CA GLU A 257 1.78 5.64 -19.99
C GLU A 257 1.90 4.70 -21.18
N GLN A 258 2.92 3.85 -21.19
CA GLN A 258 3.17 2.88 -22.26
C GLN A 258 2.06 1.83 -22.31
N VAL A 259 1.66 1.29 -21.15
CA VAL A 259 0.57 0.30 -21.04
C VAL A 259 -0.77 0.90 -21.44
N ALA A 260 -1.05 2.14 -21.05
CA ALA A 260 -2.31 2.80 -21.34
C ALA A 260 -2.39 3.39 -22.76
N GLY A 261 -1.24 3.71 -23.36
CA GLY A 261 -1.16 4.50 -24.59
C GLY A 261 -1.65 5.94 -24.38
N LEU A 262 -1.37 6.52 -23.21
CA LEU A 262 -1.81 7.87 -22.82
C LEU A 262 -0.63 8.67 -22.25
N LYS A 263 -0.69 10.01 -22.38
CA LYS A 263 0.21 10.92 -21.67
C LYS A 263 -0.36 11.22 -20.28
N LEU A 264 0.20 10.58 -19.26
CA LEU A 264 -0.19 10.65 -17.85
C LEU A 264 0.74 11.52 -17.02
N ALA A 265 2.06 11.49 -17.29
CA ALA A 265 3.04 12.27 -16.58
C ALA A 265 2.76 13.78 -16.70
N GLY A 266 3.02 14.50 -15.61
CA GLY A 266 3.08 15.96 -15.62
C GLY A 266 4.43 16.47 -16.13
N ASP A 267 4.60 17.79 -16.12
CA ASP A 267 5.83 18.45 -16.55
C ASP A 267 6.78 18.76 -15.37
N HIS A 268 6.48 18.26 -14.17
CA HIS A 268 7.31 18.51 -12.98
C HIS A 268 8.60 17.68 -12.99
N PRO A 269 9.67 18.13 -12.31
CA PRO A 269 10.96 17.46 -12.34
C PRO A 269 10.90 16.02 -11.80
N ARG A 270 11.44 15.06 -12.57
CA ARG A 270 11.64 13.64 -12.18
C ARG A 270 12.77 13.49 -11.15
N ILE A 271 12.53 13.99 -9.95
CA ILE A 271 13.49 13.94 -8.85
C ILE A 271 13.11 12.77 -7.93
N PRO A 272 13.99 11.76 -7.79
CA PRO A 272 13.81 10.73 -6.77
C PRO A 272 13.69 11.33 -5.37
N VAL A 273 12.69 10.91 -4.61
CA VAL A 273 12.62 11.19 -3.18
C VAL A 273 13.39 10.09 -2.46
N GLU A 274 14.64 10.38 -2.13
CA GLU A 274 15.46 9.44 -1.35
C GLU A 274 15.12 9.56 0.14
N PRO A 275 15.08 8.42 0.86
CA PRO A 275 14.93 8.45 2.31
C PRO A 275 16.06 9.27 2.95
N LYS A 276 15.70 10.28 3.74
CA LYS A 276 16.70 11.10 4.42
C LYS A 276 17.17 10.40 5.68
N VAL A 277 18.32 9.76 5.63
CA VAL A 277 18.98 9.22 6.81
C VAL A 277 19.78 10.34 7.47
N HIS A 278 19.11 11.15 8.29
CA HIS A 278 19.82 12.07 9.18
C HIS A 278 20.40 11.26 10.34
N LYS A 279 21.72 11.09 10.40
CA LYS A 279 22.38 10.59 11.62
C LYS A 279 22.02 11.56 12.74
N VAL A 280 21.11 11.17 13.63
CA VAL A 280 20.89 11.89 14.88
C VAL A 280 22.22 11.81 15.62
N LYS A 281 22.94 12.94 15.70
CA LYS A 281 24.11 13.01 16.58
C LYS A 281 23.56 12.71 17.97
N ALA A 282 23.93 11.56 18.53
CA ALA A 282 23.68 11.26 19.92
C ALA A 282 24.14 12.48 20.72
N LYS A 283 23.21 13.14 21.41
CA LYS A 283 23.60 14.11 22.43
C LYS A 283 24.30 13.28 23.50
N MET A 284 25.62 13.40 23.57
CA MET A 284 26.43 12.97 24.71
C MET A 284 25.94 13.61 26.00
#